data_AF-A0A328RPN3-F1
#
_entry.id   AF-A0A328RPN3-F1
#
_cell.length_a   1.000
_cell.length_b   1.000
_cell.length_c   1.000
_cell.angle_alpha   90.00
_cell.angle_beta   90.00
_cell.angle_gamma   90.00
#
_symmetry.space_group_name_H-M   'P 1'
#
loop_
_entity.id
_entity.type
_entity.pdbx_description
1 polymer ?
#
loop_
_entity_poly.entity_id
_entity_poly.type
_entity_poly.pdbx_seq_one_letter_code
_entity_poly.pdbx_strand_id
1 'polypeptide(L)'
;SQVVALGLLPLLPLIFIMMKESIKYNLTHSGIYYPLDISHFFMVFPEHFLSNWFGARAFYAQRFTQVYSNLGEGIFYLGYVSMPLVLIATLHLKKQSKKYWLAFLFFLTIALGPKLAIAGFQTNILMPTKLLEIAPFFSQARVAGRWFILAYLFWGILAGFGLKICLEKLNKKTSKIIGITVAVFVYILLFLDYYPTSIPSTRVYTNYPVYKILPQSNDYGIYNLPVLPHLYMIHQTHHEKPMVSGYISREMKKSLHHRISLKTWNAGVKVPLPKLKEELTKSNVKFIIYHKLPLYRKVIPKHIEFYSQVFKKVYEDTTHALFKVY
;
A
#
# COMPACT_ATOMS: atom_id res chain seq x y z
N SER A 1 -33.71 5.39 -12.33
CA SER A 1 -33.74 4.91 -13.73
C SER A 1 -33.98 3.41 -13.73
N GLN A 2 -35.07 2.93 -14.32
CA GLN A 2 -35.44 1.49 -14.36
C GLN A 2 -34.32 0.60 -14.95
N VAL A 3 -33.51 1.17 -15.84
CA VAL A 3 -32.34 0.52 -16.45
C VAL A 3 -31.27 0.13 -15.42
N VAL A 4 -31.03 0.95 -14.39
CA VAL A 4 -30.03 0.64 -13.35
C VAL A 4 -30.54 -0.48 -12.44
N ALA A 5 -31.85 -0.51 -12.14
CA ALA A 5 -32.46 -1.58 -11.36
C ALA A 5 -32.43 -2.92 -12.10
N LEU A 6 -32.70 -2.92 -13.42
CA LEU A 6 -32.59 -4.11 -14.27
C LEU A 6 -31.14 -4.60 -14.42
N GLY A 7 -30.17 -3.68 -14.47
CA GLY A 7 -28.74 -4.03 -14.57
C GLY A 7 -28.14 -4.62 -13.29
N LEU A 8 -28.72 -4.33 -12.11
CA LEU A 8 -28.25 -4.87 -10.83
C LEU A 8 -28.84 -6.25 -10.51
N LEU A 9 -29.96 -6.62 -11.14
CA LEU A 9 -30.68 -7.87 -10.89
C LEU A 9 -29.81 -9.13 -11.09
N PRO A 10 -29.00 -9.24 -12.16
CA PRO A 10 -28.07 -10.36 -12.35
C PRO A 10 -26.95 -10.42 -11.30
N LEU A 11 -26.63 -9.29 -10.67
CA LEU A 11 -25.57 -9.20 -9.65
C LEU A 11 -26.10 -9.51 -8.24
N LEU A 12 -27.42 -9.59 -8.03
CA LEU A 12 -28.01 -9.85 -6.72
C LEU A 12 -27.49 -11.13 -6.04
N PRO A 13 -27.35 -12.29 -6.72
CA PRO A 13 -26.81 -13.48 -6.09
C PRO A 13 -25.38 -13.28 -5.57
N LEU A 14 -24.55 -12.55 -6.34
CA LEU A 14 -23.17 -12.23 -5.96
C LEU A 14 -23.14 -11.28 -4.78
N ILE A 15 -23.93 -10.20 -4.83
CA ILE A 15 -24.05 -9.22 -3.74
C ILE A 15 -24.52 -9.91 -2.46
N PHE A 16 -25.49 -10.82 -2.56
CA PHE A 16 -25.99 -11.60 -1.43
C PHE A 16 -24.90 -12.49 -0.81
N ILE A 17 -24.13 -13.23 -1.63
CA ILE A 17 -23.01 -14.04 -1.14
C ILE A 17 -21.97 -13.14 -0.47
N MET A 18 -21.62 -12.01 -1.07
CA MET A 18 -20.68 -11.05 -0.49
C MET A 18 -21.15 -10.51 0.86
N MET A 19 -22.44 -10.16 0.98
CA MET A 19 -23.03 -9.69 2.24
C MET A 19 -23.05 -10.78 3.32
N LYS A 20 -23.43 -12.00 2.95
CA LYS A 20 -23.45 -13.14 3.89
C LYS A 20 -22.05 -13.42 4.44
N GLU A 21 -21.04 -13.42 3.57
CA GLU A 21 -19.65 -13.65 3.95
C GLU A 21 -19.06 -12.48 4.74
N SER A 22 -19.41 -11.23 4.41
CA SER A 22 -18.92 -10.05 5.14
C SER A 22 -19.46 -9.99 6.57
N ILE A 23 -20.69 -10.47 6.81
CA ILE A 23 -21.29 -10.56 8.14
C ILE A 23 -20.65 -11.72 8.93
N LYS A 24 -20.48 -12.88 8.29
CA LYS A 24 -19.97 -14.10 8.94
C LYS A 24 -18.51 -13.94 9.38
N TYR A 25 -17.68 -13.39 8.50
CA TYR A 25 -16.28 -13.13 8.79
C TYR A 25 -16.16 -11.65 9.14
N ASN A 26 -16.34 -11.35 10.43
CA ASN A 26 -15.95 -10.07 11.01
C ASN A 26 -14.41 -9.98 10.95
N LEU A 27 -13.89 -9.81 9.72
CA LEU A 27 -12.47 -9.88 9.40
C LEU A 27 -11.78 -8.83 10.27
N THR A 28 -10.94 -9.32 11.18
CA THR A 28 -10.33 -8.60 12.31
C THR A 28 -9.36 -7.48 11.92
N HIS A 29 -9.40 -6.99 10.68
CA HIS A 29 -8.60 -5.85 10.22
C HIS A 29 -9.49 -4.61 10.29
N SER A 30 -9.57 -4.11 11.51
CA SER A 30 -10.39 -3.01 12.01
C SER A 30 -10.10 -1.66 11.36
N GLY A 31 -10.94 -1.25 10.40
CA GLY A 31 -11.07 0.16 10.02
C GLY A 31 -10.22 0.61 8.85
N ILE A 32 -10.57 1.77 8.30
CA ILE A 32 -9.85 2.42 7.20
C ILE A 32 -8.56 3.01 7.76
N TYR A 33 -7.43 2.33 7.52
CA TYR A 33 -6.13 2.69 8.13
C TYR A 33 -5.38 3.83 7.43
N TYR A 34 -5.83 4.25 6.25
CA TYR A 34 -5.11 5.20 5.41
C TYR A 34 -6.06 6.29 4.91
N PRO A 35 -6.41 7.28 5.73
CA PRO A 35 -7.13 8.45 5.26
C PRO A 35 -6.26 9.21 4.26
N LEU A 36 -6.90 9.80 3.26
CA LEU A 36 -6.20 10.66 2.31
C LEU A 36 -5.95 12.02 2.97
N ASP A 37 -4.72 12.52 2.83
CA ASP A 37 -4.35 13.85 3.30
C ASP A 37 -4.52 14.88 2.18
N ILE A 38 -5.27 15.96 2.44
CA ILE A 38 -5.52 17.02 1.46
C ILE A 38 -4.22 17.68 0.97
N SER A 39 -3.19 17.78 1.82
CA SER A 39 -1.91 18.38 1.45
C SER A 39 -1.23 17.65 0.29
N HIS A 40 -1.51 16.36 0.10
CA HIS A 40 -0.91 15.57 -0.98
C HIS A 40 -1.39 15.99 -2.36
N PHE A 41 -2.57 16.59 -2.48
CA PHE A 41 -3.08 17.05 -3.78
C PHE A 41 -2.14 18.01 -4.48
N PHE A 42 -1.41 18.80 -3.70
CA PHE A 42 -0.51 19.84 -4.19
C PHE A 42 0.96 19.46 -4.04
N MET A 43 1.28 18.32 -3.43
CA MET A 43 2.66 17.89 -3.22
C MET A 43 3.02 16.75 -4.15
N VAL A 44 4.09 16.92 -4.91
CA VAL A 44 4.68 15.84 -5.71
C VAL A 44 5.03 14.66 -4.82
N PHE A 45 4.83 13.44 -5.32
CA PHE A 45 5.16 12.23 -4.59
C PHE A 45 6.69 12.12 -4.33
N PRO A 46 7.15 11.39 -3.30
CA PRO A 46 8.56 11.30 -2.92
C PRO A 46 9.49 10.82 -4.05
N GLU A 47 8.98 10.00 -4.95
CA GLU A 47 9.73 9.41 -6.06
C GLU A 47 9.74 10.29 -7.32
N HIS A 48 9.06 11.43 -7.30
CA HIS A 48 9.01 12.38 -8.40
C HIS A 48 10.35 13.13 -8.56
N PHE A 49 10.75 13.46 -9.80
CA PHE A 49 12.04 14.12 -10.06
C PHE A 49 12.17 15.50 -9.37
N LEU A 50 11.06 16.24 -9.28
CA LEU A 50 11.00 17.53 -8.57
C LEU A 50 10.87 17.39 -7.05
N SER A 51 10.81 16.17 -6.50
CA SER A 51 10.56 15.97 -5.06
C SER A 51 11.63 16.59 -4.16
N ASN A 52 12.89 16.54 -4.59
CA ASN A 52 13.99 17.21 -3.89
C ASN A 52 13.86 18.74 -3.91
N TRP A 53 13.43 19.32 -5.05
CA TRP A 53 13.30 20.77 -5.20
C TRP A 53 12.15 21.34 -4.39
N PHE A 54 11.03 20.61 -4.30
CA PHE A 54 9.88 21.02 -3.51
C PHE A 54 9.95 20.58 -2.04
N GLY A 55 11.06 19.97 -1.61
CA GLY A 55 11.21 19.46 -0.24
C GLY A 55 10.22 18.34 0.12
N ALA A 56 9.55 17.74 -0.86
CA ALA A 56 8.46 16.81 -0.63
C ALA A 56 8.97 15.54 0.08
N ARG A 57 10.13 14.98 -0.31
CA ARG A 57 10.78 13.88 0.42
C ARG A 57 10.99 14.18 1.90
N ALA A 58 11.48 15.37 2.23
CA ALA A 58 11.69 15.78 3.62
C ALA A 58 10.35 15.91 4.37
N PHE A 59 9.34 16.50 3.73
CA PHE A 59 8.00 16.61 4.27
C PHE A 59 7.38 15.23 4.57
N TYR A 60 7.41 14.31 3.61
CA TYR A 60 6.93 12.94 3.78
C TYR A 60 7.72 12.19 4.87
N ALA A 61 9.05 12.29 4.86
CA ALA A 61 9.90 11.65 5.86
C ALA A 61 9.63 12.15 7.29
N GLN A 62 9.45 13.46 7.48
CA GLN A 62 9.27 14.08 8.79
C GLN A 62 7.85 13.90 9.34
N ARG A 63 6.83 14.01 8.49
CA ARG A 63 5.42 14.08 8.95
C ARG A 63 4.65 12.78 8.81
N PHE A 64 5.08 11.86 7.95
CA PHE A 64 4.26 10.69 7.57
C PHE A 64 4.84 9.35 8.01
N THR A 65 6.09 9.30 8.48
CA THR A 65 6.68 8.09 9.09
C THR A 65 6.00 7.66 10.39
N GLN A 66 5.23 8.55 11.03
CA GLN A 66 4.52 8.27 12.29
C GLN A 66 3.05 7.87 12.08
N VAL A 67 2.42 8.28 10.98
CA VAL A 67 0.95 8.16 10.78
C VAL A 67 0.58 7.12 9.71
N TYR A 68 1.48 6.82 8.76
CA TYR A 68 1.17 5.92 7.64
C TYR A 68 2.24 4.83 7.52
N SER A 69 1.86 3.57 7.79
CA SER A 69 2.74 2.41 7.58
C SER A 69 2.98 2.10 6.10
N ASN A 70 2.20 2.67 5.18
CA ASN A 70 2.36 2.49 3.75
C ASN A 70 2.20 3.83 2.99
N LEU A 71 3.31 4.53 2.74
CA LEU A 71 3.32 5.79 1.99
C LEU A 71 2.64 5.66 0.61
N GLY A 72 2.81 4.50 -0.06
CA GLY A 72 2.20 4.25 -1.37
C GLY A 72 0.68 4.22 -1.39
N GLU A 73 0.04 3.93 -0.24
CA GLU A 73 -1.43 3.93 -0.14
C GLU A 73 -2.02 5.28 0.29
N GLY A 74 -1.16 6.23 0.69
CA GLY A 74 -1.57 7.52 1.26
C GLY A 74 -1.30 8.74 0.37
N ILE A 75 -0.55 8.60 -0.73
CA ILE A 75 -0.12 9.73 -1.57
C ILE A 75 -1.03 9.90 -2.78
N PHE A 76 -1.56 11.12 -2.94
CA PHE A 76 -2.56 11.44 -3.96
C PHE A 76 -2.29 12.82 -4.55
N TYR A 77 -1.61 12.87 -5.69
CA TYR A 77 -1.09 14.09 -6.30
C TYR A 77 -1.89 14.50 -7.55
N LEU A 78 -2.59 15.64 -7.53
CA LEU A 78 -3.48 16.02 -8.63
C LEU A 78 -2.75 16.47 -9.92
N GLY A 79 -1.42 16.52 -9.95
CA GLY A 79 -0.66 16.89 -11.14
C GLY A 79 -0.66 18.39 -11.44
N TYR A 80 0.51 19.02 -11.41
CA TYR A 80 0.70 20.43 -11.76
C TYR A 80 0.35 20.73 -13.21
N VAL A 81 0.47 19.76 -14.11
CA VAL A 81 0.10 19.95 -15.52
C VAL A 81 -1.42 19.82 -15.70
N SER A 82 -2.04 18.89 -14.97
CA SER A 82 -3.48 18.64 -15.12
C SER A 82 -4.36 19.65 -14.37
N MET A 83 -3.89 20.23 -13.26
CA MET A 83 -4.60 21.29 -12.52
C MET A 83 -4.98 22.50 -13.40
N PRO A 84 -4.06 23.13 -14.14
CA PRO A 84 -4.39 24.21 -15.08
C PRO A 84 -5.40 23.79 -16.16
N LEU A 85 -5.28 22.57 -16.70
CA LEU A 85 -6.22 22.07 -17.71
C LEU A 85 -7.64 21.92 -17.13
N VAL A 86 -7.76 21.36 -15.92
CA VAL A 86 -9.03 21.27 -15.21
C VAL A 86 -9.60 22.66 -14.92
N LEU A 87 -8.77 23.63 -14.53
CA LEU A 87 -9.19 25.01 -14.33
C LEU A 87 -9.75 25.62 -15.62
N ILE A 88 -9.06 25.44 -16.76
CA ILE A 88 -9.52 25.91 -18.08
C ILE A 88 -10.89 25.30 -18.43
N ALA A 89 -11.04 23.98 -18.25
CA ALA A 89 -12.32 23.29 -18.47
C ALA A 89 -13.44 23.85 -17.59
N THR A 90 -13.12 24.12 -16.33
CA THR A 90 -14.07 24.64 -15.34
C THR A 90 -14.56 26.04 -15.70
N LEU A 91 -13.65 26.91 -16.14
CA LEU A 91 -13.97 28.30 -16.51
C LEU A 91 -14.81 28.38 -17.79
N HIS A 92 -14.56 27.51 -18.77
CA HIS A 92 -15.20 27.58 -20.09
C HIS A 92 -16.44 26.69 -20.24
N LEU A 93 -16.52 25.56 -19.52
CA LEU A 93 -17.60 24.57 -19.67
C LEU A 93 -18.46 24.44 -18.42
N LYS A 94 -18.69 25.53 -17.66
CA LYS A 94 -19.38 25.56 -16.35
C LYS A 94 -20.53 24.55 -16.19
N LYS A 95 -21.51 24.55 -17.12
CA LYS A 95 -22.67 23.64 -17.06
C LYS A 95 -22.30 22.18 -17.35
N GLN A 96 -21.44 21.94 -18.34
CA GLN A 96 -21.06 20.59 -18.78
C GLN A 96 -20.06 19.93 -17.82
N SER A 97 -19.17 20.71 -17.21
CA SER A 97 -18.17 20.26 -16.23
C SER A 97 -18.78 19.94 -14.87
N LYS A 98 -19.94 20.55 -14.52
CA LYS A 98 -20.60 20.38 -13.21
C LYS A 98 -20.80 18.92 -12.81
N LYS A 99 -21.30 18.06 -13.71
CA LYS A 99 -21.55 16.64 -13.38
C LYS A 99 -20.26 15.87 -13.06
N TYR A 100 -19.17 16.20 -13.76
CA TYR A 100 -17.86 15.57 -13.54
C TYR A 100 -17.20 16.09 -12.26
N TRP A 101 -17.37 17.37 -11.94
CA TRP A 101 -16.96 17.93 -10.65
C TRP A 101 -17.72 17.31 -9.49
N LEU A 102 -19.04 17.14 -9.60
CA LEU A 102 -19.84 16.47 -8.57
C LEU A 102 -19.37 15.03 -8.37
N ALA A 103 -19.11 14.29 -9.46
CA ALA A 103 -18.58 12.94 -9.36
C ALA A 103 -17.18 12.90 -8.75
N PHE A 104 -16.27 13.78 -9.18
CA PHE A 104 -14.93 13.94 -8.61
C PHE A 104 -15.01 14.20 -7.10
N LEU A 105 -15.76 15.23 -6.69
CA LEU A 105 -15.90 15.61 -5.28
C LEU A 105 -16.55 14.51 -4.45
N PHE A 106 -17.52 13.78 -5.00
CA PHE A 106 -18.14 12.64 -4.33
C PHE A 106 -17.11 11.54 -4.02
N PHE A 107 -16.37 11.07 -5.04
CA PHE A 107 -15.36 10.03 -4.84
C PHE A 107 -14.17 10.52 -4.02
N LEU A 108 -13.80 11.79 -4.16
CA LEU A 108 -12.79 12.44 -3.34
C LEU A 108 -13.17 12.42 -1.86
N THR A 109 -14.40 12.79 -1.55
CA THR A 109 -14.93 12.83 -0.18
C THR A 109 -14.90 11.45 0.45
N ILE A 110 -15.24 10.41 -0.33
CA ILE A 110 -15.12 9.03 0.13
C ILE A 110 -13.64 8.66 0.36
N ALA A 111 -12.75 9.05 -0.55
CA ALA A 111 -11.33 8.75 -0.49
C ALA A 111 -10.59 9.38 0.70
N LEU A 112 -11.07 10.52 1.22
CA LEU A 112 -10.56 11.18 2.43
C LEU A 112 -10.55 10.28 3.67
N GLY A 113 -11.28 9.17 3.66
CA GLY A 113 -11.34 8.25 4.80
C GLY A 113 -12.28 8.76 5.89
N PRO A 114 -12.36 8.08 7.06
CA PRO A 114 -13.35 8.37 8.10
C PRO A 114 -13.08 9.66 8.87
N LYS A 115 -11.83 10.08 8.95
CA LYS A 115 -11.38 11.33 9.58
C LYS A 115 -10.54 12.11 8.61
N LEU A 116 -10.75 13.42 8.55
CA LEU A 116 -10.00 14.30 7.67
C LEU A 116 -8.54 14.42 8.13
N ALA A 117 -7.58 14.23 7.22
CA ALA A 117 -6.16 14.45 7.46
C ALA A 117 -5.64 15.69 6.71
N ILE A 118 -4.81 16.49 7.38
CA ILE A 118 -4.18 17.69 6.82
C ILE A 118 -2.72 17.76 7.27
N ALA A 119 -1.79 17.81 6.31
CA ALA A 119 -0.35 17.98 6.52
C ALA A 119 0.28 16.99 7.52
N GLY A 120 -0.21 15.75 7.52
CA GLY A 120 0.21 14.65 8.39
C GLY A 120 -0.61 14.53 9.67
N PHE A 121 -1.52 15.47 9.97
CA PHE A 121 -2.32 15.47 11.17
C PHE A 121 -3.74 14.98 10.90
N GLN A 122 -4.18 13.96 11.64
CA GLN A 122 -5.58 13.55 11.65
C GLN A 122 -6.41 14.50 12.52
N THR A 123 -7.39 15.14 11.91
CA THR A 123 -8.36 15.98 12.63
C THR A 123 -9.48 15.13 13.24
N ASN A 124 -10.27 15.72 14.13
CA ASN A 124 -11.48 15.08 14.67
C ASN A 124 -12.73 15.27 13.81
N ILE A 125 -12.59 15.84 12.61
CA ILE A 125 -13.70 16.07 11.70
C ILE A 125 -14.06 14.73 11.03
N LEU A 126 -15.27 14.24 11.33
CA LEU A 126 -15.80 13.02 10.74
C LEU A 126 -16.26 13.29 9.31
N MET A 127 -15.81 12.43 8.40
CA MET A 127 -16.17 12.49 6.98
C MET A 127 -17.33 11.52 6.67
N PRO A 128 -18.08 11.72 5.58
CA PRO A 128 -19.16 10.82 5.16
C PRO A 128 -18.75 9.35 5.06
N THR A 129 -17.47 9.07 4.77
CA THR A 129 -16.90 7.72 4.73
C THR A 129 -17.06 6.98 6.06
N LYS A 130 -17.19 7.69 7.19
CA LYS A 130 -17.45 7.06 8.49
C LYS A 130 -18.77 6.28 8.51
N LEU A 131 -19.78 6.76 7.77
CA LEU A 131 -21.04 6.04 7.62
C LEU A 131 -20.87 4.77 6.77
N LEU A 132 -19.98 4.80 5.78
CA LEU A 132 -19.66 3.63 4.96
C LEU A 132 -18.94 2.54 5.76
N GLU A 133 -18.14 2.88 6.78
CA GLU A 133 -17.53 1.87 7.66
C GLU A 133 -18.58 1.03 8.42
N ILE A 134 -19.74 1.62 8.71
CA ILE A 134 -20.83 0.96 9.45
C ILE A 134 -21.65 0.06 8.51
N ALA A 135 -21.69 0.36 7.21
CA ALA A 135 -22.45 -0.42 6.25
C ALA A 135 -21.81 -1.80 6.01
N PRO A 136 -22.54 -2.92 6.14
CA PRO A 136 -21.98 -4.28 6.12
C PRO A 136 -21.28 -4.69 4.81
N PHE A 137 -21.57 -3.98 3.71
CA PHE A 137 -20.90 -4.19 2.43
C PHE A 137 -19.58 -3.41 2.33
N PHE A 138 -19.54 -2.19 2.88
CA PHE A 138 -18.40 -1.28 2.79
C PHE A 138 -17.46 -1.37 3.99
N SER A 139 -17.87 -2.00 5.09
CA SER A 139 -17.04 -2.28 6.28
C SER A 139 -15.78 -3.10 5.95
N GLN A 140 -15.79 -3.82 4.82
CA GLN A 140 -14.67 -4.61 4.33
C GLN A 140 -13.70 -3.81 3.45
N ALA A 141 -14.04 -2.56 3.07
CA ALA A 141 -13.19 -1.69 2.29
C ALA A 141 -12.07 -1.12 3.17
N ARG A 142 -10.94 -1.84 3.25
CA ARG A 142 -9.80 -1.49 4.13
C ARG A 142 -9.08 -0.19 3.79
N VAL A 143 -9.18 0.28 2.55
CA VAL A 143 -8.38 1.40 2.04
C VAL A 143 -9.30 2.39 1.33
N ALA A 144 -9.72 3.44 2.04
CA ALA A 144 -10.54 4.50 1.45
C ALA A 144 -9.84 5.16 0.26
N GLY A 145 -8.51 5.29 0.32
CA GLY A 145 -7.70 5.83 -0.76
C GLY A 145 -7.96 5.22 -2.14
N ARG A 146 -8.46 3.97 -2.23
CA ARG A 146 -8.78 3.35 -3.53
C ARG A 146 -9.92 4.03 -4.27
N TRP A 147 -10.83 4.69 -3.56
CA TRP A 147 -11.88 5.50 -4.18
C TRP A 147 -11.31 6.69 -4.96
N PHE A 148 -10.08 7.10 -4.67
CA PHE A 148 -9.40 8.15 -5.41
C PHE A 148 -9.10 7.77 -6.86
N ILE A 149 -9.03 6.48 -7.20
CA ILE A 149 -8.92 6.04 -8.61
C ILE A 149 -10.12 6.54 -9.42
N LEU A 150 -11.33 6.46 -8.85
CA LEU A 150 -12.54 6.99 -9.49
C LEU A 150 -12.52 8.51 -9.51
N ALA A 151 -12.02 9.17 -8.46
CA ALA A 151 -11.81 10.61 -8.49
C ALA A 151 -10.87 11.01 -9.65
N TYR A 152 -9.72 10.34 -9.81
CA TYR A 152 -8.80 10.58 -10.92
C TYR A 152 -9.42 10.37 -12.30
N LEU A 153 -10.33 9.41 -12.46
CA LEU A 153 -11.05 9.24 -13.72
C LEU A 153 -11.80 10.52 -14.09
N PHE A 154 -12.56 11.09 -13.16
CA PHE A 154 -13.31 12.34 -13.41
C PHE A 154 -12.38 13.56 -13.55
N TRP A 155 -11.31 13.59 -12.78
CA TRP A 155 -10.25 14.59 -12.90
C TRP A 155 -9.61 14.57 -14.30
N GLY A 156 -9.28 13.39 -14.82
CA GLY A 156 -8.73 13.19 -16.16
C GLY A 156 -9.70 13.59 -17.27
N ILE A 157 -11.00 13.31 -17.11
CA ILE A 157 -12.03 13.79 -18.06
C ILE A 157 -12.06 15.33 -18.10
N LEU A 158 -12.03 15.99 -16.93
CA LEU A 158 -11.98 17.45 -16.84
C LEU A 158 -10.69 18.00 -17.49
N ALA A 159 -9.54 17.38 -17.24
CA ALA A 159 -8.28 17.77 -17.86
C ALA A 159 -8.32 17.61 -19.39
N GLY A 160 -8.94 16.53 -19.89
CA GLY A 160 -9.16 16.29 -21.32
C GLY A 160 -10.01 17.36 -21.99
N PHE A 161 -11.07 17.84 -21.32
CA PHE A 161 -11.81 19.01 -21.81
C PHE A 161 -10.97 20.27 -21.86
N GLY A 162 -10.14 20.51 -20.84
CA GLY A 162 -9.21 21.63 -20.81
C GLY A 162 -8.28 21.63 -22.01
N LEU A 163 -7.66 20.47 -22.28
CA LEU A 163 -6.79 20.27 -23.43
C LEU A 163 -7.54 20.48 -24.75
N LYS A 164 -8.75 19.92 -24.90
CA LYS A 164 -9.59 20.12 -26.08
C LYS A 164 -9.82 21.60 -26.36
N ILE A 165 -10.19 22.39 -25.36
CA ILE A 165 -10.42 23.84 -25.51
C ILE A 165 -9.14 24.56 -25.97
N CYS A 166 -7.99 24.21 -25.40
CA CYS A 166 -6.70 24.79 -25.82
C CYS A 166 -6.40 24.48 -27.28
N LEU A 167 -6.57 23.22 -27.70
CA LEU A 167 -6.29 22.77 -29.06
C LEU A 167 -7.27 23.38 -30.08
N GLU A 168 -8.55 23.50 -29.74
CA GLU A 168 -9.53 24.15 -30.62
C GLU A 168 -9.23 25.63 -30.83
N LYS A 169 -8.79 26.35 -29.78
CA LYS A 169 -8.39 27.76 -29.90
C LYS A 169 -7.12 27.92 -30.74
N LEU A 170 -6.17 27.00 -30.63
CA LEU A 170 -4.95 26.99 -31.44
C LEU A 170 -5.26 26.69 -32.90
N ASN A 171 -5.99 25.61 -33.20
CA ASN A 171 -6.32 25.21 -34.58
C ASN A 171 -7.13 26.26 -35.35
N LYS A 172 -7.88 27.12 -34.66
CA LYS A 172 -8.58 28.27 -35.30
C LYS A 172 -7.63 29.39 -35.72
N LYS A 173 -6.45 29.49 -35.09
CA LYS A 173 -5.48 30.57 -35.29
C LYS A 173 -4.19 30.12 -35.99
N THR A 174 -3.90 28.82 -35.98
CA THR A 174 -2.63 28.25 -36.45
C THR A 174 -2.84 26.98 -37.26
N SER A 175 -1.77 26.47 -37.89
CA SER A 175 -1.82 25.24 -38.67
C SER A 175 -2.10 24.01 -37.80
N LYS A 176 -2.74 22.99 -38.38
CA LYS A 176 -3.02 21.69 -37.72
C LYS A 176 -1.77 21.03 -37.13
N ILE A 177 -0.61 21.24 -37.75
CA ILE A 177 0.69 20.72 -37.30
C ILE A 177 1.03 21.30 -35.92
N ILE A 178 0.85 22.60 -35.72
CA ILE A 178 1.11 23.26 -34.43
C ILE A 178 0.20 22.70 -33.34
N GLY A 179 -1.09 22.47 -33.65
CA GLY A 179 -2.02 21.83 -32.72
C GLY A 179 -1.57 20.43 -32.29
N ILE A 180 -1.11 19.60 -33.23
CA ILE A 180 -0.59 18.26 -32.93
C ILE A 180 0.68 18.35 -32.08
N THR A 181 1.62 19.23 -32.43
CA THR A 181 2.86 19.42 -31.66
C THR A 181 2.57 19.84 -30.22
N VAL A 182 1.63 20.77 -30.01
CA VAL A 182 1.22 21.18 -28.65
C VAL A 182 0.56 20.03 -27.89
N ALA A 183 -0.29 19.23 -28.56
CA ALA A 183 -0.91 18.07 -27.92
C ALA A 183 0.13 17.04 -27.46
N VAL A 184 1.12 16.73 -28.30
CA VAL A 184 2.24 15.83 -27.97
C VAL A 184 3.07 16.41 -26.83
N PHE A 185 3.38 17.71 -26.86
CA PHE A 185 4.13 18.36 -25.80
C PHE A 185 3.39 18.30 -24.45
N VAL A 186 2.08 18.59 -24.42
CA VAL A 186 1.28 18.47 -23.19
C VAL A 186 1.22 17.03 -22.70
N TYR A 187 1.14 16.04 -23.61
CA TYR A 187 1.21 14.63 -23.24
C TYR A 187 2.55 14.26 -22.58
N ILE A 188 3.67 14.73 -23.13
CA ILE A 188 5.00 14.53 -22.54
C ILE A 188 5.07 15.18 -21.15
N LEU A 189 4.55 16.40 -21.00
CA LEU A 189 4.49 17.07 -19.70
C LEU A 189 3.66 16.28 -18.68
N LEU A 190 2.48 15.78 -19.08
CA LEU A 190 1.65 14.92 -18.22
C LEU A 190 2.40 13.63 -17.86
N PHE A 191 3.08 13.00 -18.82
CA PHE A 191 3.86 11.80 -18.55
C PHE A 191 4.94 12.10 -17.50
N LEU A 192 5.74 13.16 -17.69
CA LEU A 192 6.79 13.56 -16.76
C LEU A 192 6.25 13.93 -15.37
N ASP A 193 5.11 14.62 -15.29
CA ASP A 193 4.47 15.04 -14.04
C ASP A 193 4.04 13.85 -13.16
N TYR A 194 3.69 12.73 -13.77
CA TYR A 194 3.32 11.49 -13.06
C TYR A 194 4.44 10.43 -13.08
N TYR A 195 5.59 10.70 -13.71
CA TYR A 195 6.64 9.70 -13.88
C TYR A 195 7.48 9.51 -12.61
N PRO A 196 7.53 8.29 -12.04
CA PRO A 196 8.37 8.03 -10.88
C PRO A 196 9.82 7.81 -11.30
N THR A 197 10.72 8.66 -10.82
CA THR A 197 12.15 8.59 -11.16
C THR A 197 12.97 7.68 -10.25
N SER A 198 12.50 7.43 -9.04
CA SER A 198 13.26 6.69 -8.04
C SER A 198 12.39 5.66 -7.33
N ILE A 199 12.00 4.61 -8.05
CA ILE A 199 11.46 3.42 -7.39
C ILE A 199 12.66 2.53 -7.05
N PRO A 200 13.07 2.44 -5.77
CA PRO A 200 14.16 1.56 -5.40
C PRO A 200 13.76 0.13 -5.74
N SER A 201 14.51 -0.52 -6.64
CA SER A 201 14.38 -1.95 -6.83
C SER A 201 15.00 -2.65 -5.63
N THR A 202 14.23 -3.50 -4.97
CA THR A 202 14.81 -4.38 -3.95
C THR A 202 15.58 -5.45 -4.69
N ARG A 203 16.91 -5.42 -4.63
CA ARG A 203 17.74 -6.52 -5.14
C ARG A 203 17.45 -7.74 -4.28
N VAL A 204 16.83 -8.74 -4.88
CA VAL A 204 16.60 -10.02 -4.21
C VAL A 204 17.82 -10.89 -4.47
N TYR A 205 18.65 -11.07 -3.43
CA TYR A 205 19.68 -12.09 -3.43
C TYR A 205 19.08 -13.39 -2.91
N THR A 206 19.18 -14.48 -3.66
CA THR A 206 18.47 -15.73 -3.33
C THR A 206 19.42 -16.88 -3.00
N ASN A 207 20.71 -16.72 -3.29
CA ASN A 207 21.74 -17.73 -3.14
C ASN A 207 22.44 -17.66 -1.77
N TYR A 208 21.69 -17.46 -0.68
CA TYR A 208 22.29 -17.36 0.65
C TYR A 208 22.81 -18.72 1.15
N PRO A 209 24.04 -18.79 1.72
CA PRO A 209 24.62 -20.03 2.23
C PRO A 209 23.73 -20.73 3.26
N VAL A 210 23.04 -19.96 4.11
CA VAL A 210 22.14 -20.50 5.15
C VAL A 210 21.04 -21.41 4.59
N TYR A 211 20.59 -21.19 3.35
CA TYR A 211 19.55 -22.03 2.74
C TYR A 211 20.12 -23.33 2.18
N LYS A 212 21.41 -23.38 1.84
CA LYS A 212 22.07 -24.59 1.31
C LYS A 212 22.37 -25.63 2.38
N ILE A 213 22.55 -25.18 3.62
CA ILE A 213 22.84 -26.06 4.76
C ILE A 213 21.58 -26.63 5.41
N LEU A 214 20.39 -26.15 5.00
CA LEU A 214 19.13 -26.70 5.48
C LEU A 214 18.96 -28.14 4.97
N PRO A 215 18.44 -29.06 5.80
CA PRO A 215 18.11 -30.40 5.36
C PRO A 215 17.19 -30.40 4.13
N GLN A 216 17.39 -31.34 3.21
CA GLN A 216 16.58 -31.41 1.99
C GLN A 216 15.10 -31.77 2.24
N SER A 217 14.80 -32.45 3.35
CA SER A 217 13.42 -32.79 3.72
C SER A 217 12.51 -31.55 3.86
N ASN A 218 11.25 -31.65 3.42
CA ASN A 218 10.23 -30.59 3.49
C ASN A 218 9.22 -30.82 4.63
N ASP A 219 9.52 -31.74 5.53
CA ASP A 219 8.69 -32.12 6.68
C ASP A 219 8.77 -31.13 7.85
N TYR A 220 9.30 -29.91 7.65
CA TYR A 220 9.42 -28.91 8.72
C TYR A 220 9.27 -27.48 8.20
N GLY A 221 8.85 -26.58 9.08
CA GLY A 221 8.80 -25.14 8.83
C GLY A 221 10.06 -24.39 9.25
N ILE A 222 10.26 -23.21 8.67
CA ILE A 222 11.30 -22.24 9.07
C ILE A 222 10.68 -20.94 9.58
N TYR A 223 11.31 -20.32 10.57
CA TYR A 223 10.93 -19.00 11.08
C TYR A 223 12.01 -17.96 10.75
N ASN A 224 11.69 -17.05 9.82
CA ASN A 224 12.60 -15.98 9.43
C ASN A 224 12.38 -14.72 10.29
N LEU A 225 13.49 -14.14 10.76
CA LEU A 225 13.55 -12.96 11.61
C LEU A 225 14.55 -11.94 11.05
N PRO A 226 14.31 -10.61 11.16
CA PRO A 226 13.07 -9.99 11.59
C PRO A 226 11.92 -10.24 10.60
N VAL A 227 10.66 -10.12 11.01
CA VAL A 227 9.52 -10.48 10.15
C VAL A 227 9.43 -9.52 8.94
N LEU A 228 9.86 -9.98 7.76
CA LEU A 228 9.79 -9.29 6.47
C LEU A 228 9.07 -10.17 5.44
N PRO A 229 7.74 -10.27 5.51
CA PRO A 229 7.03 -11.39 4.90
C PRO A 229 7.11 -11.40 3.37
N HIS A 230 7.08 -10.24 2.73
CA HIS A 230 7.19 -10.14 1.27
C HIS A 230 8.55 -10.62 0.76
N LEU A 231 9.64 -10.27 1.43
CA LEU A 231 10.99 -10.70 1.05
C LEU A 231 11.15 -12.21 1.22
N TYR A 232 10.64 -12.74 2.33
CA TYR A 232 10.77 -14.16 2.66
C TYR A 232 9.92 -15.06 1.78
N MET A 233 8.79 -14.58 1.26
CA MET A 233 8.04 -15.28 0.22
C MET A 233 8.85 -15.43 -1.07
N ILE A 234 9.73 -14.48 -1.41
CA ILE A 234 10.63 -14.62 -2.57
C ILE A 234 11.75 -15.63 -2.27
N HIS A 235 12.30 -15.65 -1.05
CA HIS A 235 13.24 -16.71 -0.67
C HIS A 235 12.58 -18.08 -0.65
N GLN A 236 11.29 -18.16 -0.30
CA GLN A 236 10.52 -19.41 -0.31
C GLN A 236 10.49 -20.06 -1.68
N THR A 237 10.49 -19.29 -2.78
CA THR A 237 10.56 -19.86 -4.14
C THR A 237 11.89 -20.53 -4.46
N HIS A 238 12.91 -20.37 -3.59
CA HIS A 238 14.24 -20.94 -3.78
C HIS A 238 14.54 -22.09 -2.82
N HIS A 239 14.20 -21.93 -1.53
CA HIS A 239 14.46 -22.98 -0.54
C HIS A 239 13.27 -23.93 -0.37
N GLU A 240 12.09 -23.59 -0.91
CA GLU A 240 10.86 -24.42 -0.95
C GLU A 240 10.40 -24.97 0.40
N LYS A 241 10.81 -24.32 1.49
CA LYS A 241 10.45 -24.71 2.87
C LYS A 241 9.17 -24.00 3.31
N PRO A 242 8.25 -24.70 3.99
CA PRO A 242 7.16 -24.05 4.70
C PRO A 242 7.71 -22.94 5.62
N MET A 243 7.06 -21.79 5.67
CA MET A 243 7.54 -20.65 6.46
C MET A 243 6.44 -20.10 7.37
N VAL A 244 6.86 -19.62 8.55
CA VAL A 244 5.95 -19.02 9.53
C VAL A 244 5.59 -17.58 9.15
N SER A 245 6.56 -16.81 8.65
CA SER A 245 6.46 -15.34 8.47
C SER A 245 5.95 -14.92 7.08
N GLY A 246 4.89 -15.54 6.55
CA GLY A 246 4.35 -15.22 5.21
C GLY A 246 3.27 -14.13 5.24
N TYR A 247 3.03 -13.47 4.11
CA TYR A 247 1.89 -12.55 3.95
C TYR A 247 0.81 -13.19 3.08
N ILE A 248 -0.41 -13.24 3.60
CA ILE A 248 -1.62 -13.56 2.84
C ILE A 248 -2.61 -12.41 3.01
N SER A 249 -3.29 -12.02 1.92
CA SER A 249 -4.19 -10.86 1.95
C SER A 249 -5.39 -11.04 2.89
N ARG A 250 -5.79 -12.30 3.14
CA ARG A 250 -6.91 -12.67 4.02
C ARG A 250 -6.52 -13.86 4.89
N GLU A 251 -6.39 -13.60 6.19
CA GLU A 251 -6.27 -14.68 7.18
C GLU A 251 -7.67 -15.22 7.52
N MET A 252 -7.93 -16.48 7.22
CA MET A 252 -9.19 -17.16 7.56
C MET A 252 -9.23 -17.63 9.02
N LYS A 253 -8.06 -17.87 9.61
CA LYS A 253 -7.85 -18.32 10.99
C LYS A 253 -6.56 -17.69 11.53
N LYS A 254 -6.44 -17.57 12.86
CA LYS A 254 -5.21 -17.07 13.50
C LYS A 254 -4.03 -18.00 13.14
N SER A 255 -3.09 -17.49 12.37
CA SER A 255 -1.87 -18.19 11.96
C SER A 255 -0.92 -18.38 13.15
N LEU A 256 0.09 -19.25 13.00
CA LEU A 256 1.19 -19.32 13.97
C LEU A 256 1.87 -17.97 14.11
N HIS A 257 2.05 -17.26 12.99
CA HIS A 257 2.55 -15.89 12.97
C HIS A 257 1.78 -15.01 13.93
N HIS A 258 0.44 -15.02 13.91
CA HIS A 258 -0.37 -14.22 14.82
C HIS A 258 -0.19 -14.60 16.31
N ARG A 259 -0.06 -15.90 16.63
CA ARG A 259 0.17 -16.38 18.01
C ARG A 259 1.51 -15.90 18.57
N ILE A 260 2.53 -15.82 17.72
CA ILE A 260 3.87 -15.37 18.11
C ILE A 260 4.08 -13.85 17.93
N SER A 261 3.35 -13.19 17.01
CA SER A 261 3.60 -11.80 16.57
C SER A 261 2.78 -10.71 17.27
N LEU A 262 1.64 -11.04 17.91
CA LEU A 262 0.89 -10.10 18.80
C LEU A 262 1.76 -9.47 19.90
N LYS A 263 3.00 -9.94 20.04
CA LYS A 263 3.97 -9.58 21.05
C LYS A 263 5.31 -9.09 20.48
N THR A 264 5.48 -8.87 19.17
CA THR A 264 6.81 -8.60 18.57
C THR A 264 6.91 -7.40 17.62
N TRP A 265 5.82 -6.67 17.33
CA TRP A 265 5.83 -5.70 16.22
C TRP A 265 6.75 -4.49 16.40
N ASN A 266 7.22 -4.17 17.61
CA ASN A 266 8.25 -3.16 17.82
C ASN A 266 9.22 -3.61 18.92
N ALA A 267 10.50 -3.79 18.55
CA ALA A 267 11.65 -3.71 19.46
C ALA A 267 11.88 -4.81 20.53
N GLY A 268 11.43 -6.05 20.33
CA GLY A 268 11.81 -7.14 21.22
C GLY A 268 10.81 -8.27 21.24
N VAL A 269 11.30 -9.50 21.40
CA VAL A 269 10.46 -10.66 21.62
C VAL A 269 9.73 -10.48 22.95
N LYS A 270 8.44 -10.11 22.98
CA LYS A 270 7.66 -10.07 24.24
C LYS A 270 7.11 -11.46 24.64
N VAL A 271 7.34 -12.51 23.83
CA VAL A 271 7.04 -13.91 24.20
C VAL A 271 8.28 -14.50 24.87
N PRO A 272 8.24 -14.96 26.13
CA PRO A 272 9.40 -15.62 26.75
C PRO A 272 9.97 -16.71 25.82
N LEU A 273 11.29 -16.74 25.61
CA LEU A 273 11.95 -17.68 24.70
C LEU A 273 11.53 -19.15 24.88
N PRO A 274 11.31 -19.67 26.11
CA PRO A 274 10.81 -21.04 26.29
C PRO A 274 9.44 -21.26 25.68
N LYS A 275 8.52 -20.29 25.82
CA LYS A 275 7.18 -20.36 25.22
C LYS A 275 7.23 -20.25 23.70
N LEU A 276 8.16 -19.44 23.17
CA LEU A 276 8.41 -19.40 21.73
C LEU A 276 8.89 -20.77 21.22
N LYS A 277 9.85 -21.40 21.90
CA LYS A 277 10.35 -22.74 21.56
C LYS A 277 9.21 -23.76 21.55
N GLU A 278 8.36 -23.75 22.57
CA GLU A 278 7.19 -24.64 22.65
C GLU A 278 6.23 -24.47 21.46
N GLU A 279 5.85 -23.24 21.12
CA GLU A 279 4.94 -22.97 19.98
C GLU A 279 5.56 -23.38 18.64
N LEU A 280 6.86 -23.13 18.46
CA LEU A 280 7.60 -23.52 17.26
C LEU A 280 7.70 -25.05 17.13
N THR A 281 8.03 -25.76 18.22
CA THR A 281 8.08 -27.23 18.24
C THR A 281 6.70 -27.83 17.96
N LYS A 282 5.63 -27.36 18.63
CA LYS A 282 4.26 -27.82 18.40
C LYS A 282 3.78 -27.62 16.96
N SER A 283 4.33 -26.61 16.27
CA SER A 283 3.98 -26.28 14.90
C SER A 283 4.96 -26.86 13.88
N ASN A 284 5.81 -27.81 14.29
CA ASN A 284 6.77 -28.48 13.43
C ASN A 284 7.76 -27.51 12.73
N VAL A 285 8.18 -26.46 13.44
CA VAL A 285 9.16 -25.47 12.97
C VAL A 285 10.53 -25.81 13.53
N LYS A 286 11.43 -26.30 12.66
CA LYS A 286 12.72 -26.87 13.07
C LYS A 286 13.84 -25.84 13.16
N PHE A 287 13.78 -24.78 12.36
CA PHE A 287 14.84 -23.78 12.27
C PHE A 287 14.32 -22.35 12.40
N ILE A 288 15.12 -21.52 13.07
CA ILE A 288 14.98 -20.07 13.07
C ILE A 288 16.15 -19.50 12.27
N ILE A 289 15.85 -18.68 11.27
CA ILE A 289 16.85 -17.97 10.46
C ILE A 289 16.79 -16.51 10.86
N TYR A 290 17.87 -16.02 11.46
CA TYR A 290 18.03 -14.63 11.84
C TYR A 290 18.87 -13.90 10.79
N HIS A 291 18.27 -12.92 10.13
CA HIS A 291 18.87 -12.11 9.07
C HIS A 291 19.59 -10.90 9.70
N LYS A 292 20.93 -10.90 9.65
CA LYS A 292 21.80 -9.87 10.27
C LYS A 292 21.83 -8.55 9.50
N LEU A 293 21.37 -8.56 8.25
CA LEU A 293 21.18 -7.38 7.44
C LEU A 293 19.70 -7.25 7.09
N PRO A 294 18.87 -6.60 7.92
CA PRO A 294 17.65 -6.00 7.45
C PRO A 294 18.13 -5.00 6.43
N LEU A 295 17.70 -5.17 5.19
CA LEU A 295 17.96 -4.26 4.08
C LEU A 295 17.58 -2.79 4.41
N TYR A 296 16.99 -2.51 5.59
CA TYR A 296 16.47 -1.20 6.00
C TYR A 296 16.83 -0.68 7.40
N ARG A 297 17.50 -1.40 8.33
CA ARG A 297 17.87 -0.83 9.66
C ARG A 297 19.11 -1.48 10.28
N LYS A 298 19.92 -0.69 11.02
CA LYS A 298 21.03 -1.18 11.86
C LYS A 298 20.56 -2.32 12.76
N VAL A 299 21.09 -3.53 12.57
CA VAL A 299 20.86 -4.64 13.52
C VAL A 299 21.57 -4.36 14.82
N ILE A 300 20.85 -4.62 15.90
CA ILE A 300 21.40 -4.61 17.24
C ILE A 300 21.98 -6.00 17.50
N PRO A 301 23.30 -6.17 17.69
CA PRO A 301 23.95 -7.45 17.97
C PRO A 301 23.32 -8.26 19.12
N LYS A 302 22.67 -7.57 20.07
CA LYS A 302 22.04 -8.14 21.27
C LYS A 302 20.97 -9.21 20.99
N HIS A 303 20.42 -9.30 19.78
CA HIS A 303 19.38 -10.29 19.47
C HIS A 303 19.91 -11.71 19.25
N ILE A 304 21.12 -11.89 18.73
CA ILE A 304 21.68 -13.23 18.46
C ILE A 304 22.00 -13.95 19.78
N GLU A 305 22.62 -13.23 20.71
CA GLU A 305 22.89 -13.72 22.06
C GLU A 305 21.60 -14.08 22.79
N PHE A 306 20.55 -13.24 22.65
CA PHE A 306 19.24 -13.51 23.22
C PHE A 306 18.67 -14.86 22.75
N TYR A 307 18.62 -15.14 21.45
CA TYR A 307 18.12 -16.45 20.97
C TYR A 307 19.03 -17.63 21.36
N SER A 308 20.34 -17.40 21.50
CA SER A 308 21.30 -18.43 21.90
C SER A 308 21.07 -18.96 23.32
N GLN A 309 20.33 -18.24 24.17
CA GLN A 309 19.97 -18.69 25.52
C GLN A 309 19.08 -19.93 25.53
N VAL A 310 18.30 -20.17 24.46
CA VAL A 310 17.29 -21.25 24.40
C VAL A 310 17.43 -22.13 23.17
N PHE A 311 17.93 -21.59 22.07
CA PHE A 311 18.08 -22.29 20.80
C PHE A 311 19.55 -22.58 20.49
N LYS A 312 19.82 -23.81 20.01
CA LYS A 312 21.18 -24.20 19.63
C LYS A 312 21.56 -23.51 18.32
N LYS A 313 22.58 -22.67 18.33
CA LYS A 313 23.16 -22.08 17.10
C LYS A 313 23.88 -23.18 16.31
N VAL A 314 23.51 -23.37 15.05
CA VAL A 314 24.06 -24.40 14.16
C VAL A 314 24.97 -23.80 13.10
N TYR A 315 24.69 -22.56 12.69
CA TYR A 315 25.45 -21.86 11.66
C TYR A 315 25.40 -20.36 11.88
N GLU A 316 26.45 -19.67 11.49
CA GLU A 316 26.53 -18.22 11.51
C GLU A 316 27.51 -17.74 10.43
N ASP A 317 27.06 -16.78 9.61
CA ASP A 317 27.92 -16.08 8.65
C ASP A 317 27.76 -14.55 8.81
N THR A 318 28.27 -13.77 7.85
CA THR A 318 28.16 -12.30 7.88
C THR A 318 26.73 -11.78 7.69
N THR A 319 25.83 -12.60 7.14
CA THR A 319 24.48 -12.24 6.71
C THR A 319 23.36 -12.89 7.53
N HIS A 320 23.60 -14.06 8.13
CA HIS A 320 22.61 -14.91 8.78
C HIS A 320 23.17 -15.60 10.03
N ALA A 321 22.26 -15.95 10.94
CA ALA A 321 22.48 -16.95 11.98
C ALA A 321 21.34 -17.98 11.95
N LEU A 322 21.69 -19.25 12.00
CA LEU A 322 20.75 -20.37 12.00
C LEU A 322 20.69 -20.98 13.40
N PHE A 323 19.48 -21.09 13.93
CA PHE A 323 19.22 -21.75 15.21
C PHE A 323 18.32 -22.96 15.01
N LYS A 324 18.62 -24.05 15.71
CA LYS A 324 17.81 -25.26 15.75
C LYS A 324 16.86 -25.23 16.94
N VAL A 325 15.59 -25.56 16.67
CA VAL A 325 14.50 -25.56 17.66
C VAL A 325 14.46 -26.89 18.42
N TYR A 326 14.45 -28.02 17.70
CA TYR A 326 14.48 -29.40 18.24
C TYR A 326 15.31 -30.31 17.35
#